data_AF-U5QJ63-F1
#
_entry.id   AF-U5QJ63-F1
#
_cell.length_a   1.000
_cell.length_b   1.000
_cell.length_c   1.000
_cell.angle_alpha   90.00
_cell.angle_beta   90.00
_cell.angle_gamma   90.00
#
_symmetry.space_group_name_H-M   'P 1'
#
loop_
_entity.id
_entity.type
_entity.pdbx_description
1 polymer ?
#
loop_
_entity_poly.entity_id
_entity_poly.type
_entity_poly.pdbx_seq_one_letter_code
_entity_poly.pdbx_strand_id
1 'polypeptide(L)'
;MITFSPGQFRKLRSETFLRSSGIPVNPVLPVLPDERTVRLQPASAVAERSLVLFGVAARAEGLEQEAAIRFLEERRLWGAATREEQIFLLDPEPAEQDVLQFIWRYESLWVLLWALGYVEELALPRAICDIAAIVGLITSVSVDPFVDFALLRPLSDILDQADLTYRYHWAALDARLRGYEPPAGLDTSIVYERHYTFNWLTRRHDQEWDDISTEL
;
A
#
# COMPACT_ATOMS: atom_id res chain seq x y z
N MET A 1 16.69 15.88 -30.51
CA MET A 1 15.84 16.25 -29.37
C MET A 1 15.52 14.96 -28.64
N ILE A 2 16.02 14.76 -27.42
CA ILE A 2 15.72 13.53 -26.66
C ILE A 2 14.28 13.67 -26.15
N THR A 3 13.34 12.96 -26.75
CA THR A 3 11.97 12.86 -26.27
C THR A 3 11.91 11.83 -25.15
N PHE A 4 11.70 12.30 -23.92
CA PHE A 4 11.47 11.43 -22.78
C PHE A 4 10.07 10.78 -22.85
N SER A 5 9.95 9.53 -22.40
CA SER A 5 8.66 8.89 -22.17
C SER A 5 7.95 9.47 -20.93
N PRO A 6 6.63 9.30 -20.78
CA PRO A 6 5.92 9.71 -19.56
C PRO A 6 6.55 9.15 -18.28
N GLY A 7 6.97 7.87 -18.30
CA GLY A 7 7.68 7.24 -17.18
C GLY A 7 9.03 7.91 -16.86
N GLN A 8 9.78 8.35 -17.89
CA GLN A 8 11.04 9.07 -17.67
C GLN A 8 10.81 10.46 -17.07
N PHE A 9 9.76 11.18 -17.47
CA PHE A 9 9.39 12.45 -16.83
C PHE A 9 8.95 12.24 -15.38
N ARG A 10 8.19 11.19 -15.10
CA ARG A 10 7.81 10.80 -13.73
C ARG A 10 9.05 10.53 -12.87
N LYS A 11 9.99 9.71 -13.36
CA LYS A 11 11.31 9.49 -12.71
C LYS A 11 12.01 10.80 -12.36
N LEU A 12 12.10 11.72 -13.33
CA LEU A 12 12.76 13.01 -13.11
C LEU A 12 12.07 13.87 -12.03
N ARG A 13 10.73 13.88 -11.99
CA ARG A 13 9.97 14.56 -10.92
C ARG A 13 10.27 13.96 -9.56
N SER A 14 10.18 12.63 -9.43
CA SER A 14 10.47 11.92 -8.19
C SER A 14 11.90 12.19 -7.70
N GLU A 15 12.89 12.08 -8.58
CA GLU A 15 14.28 12.34 -8.21
C GLU A 15 14.54 13.79 -7.80
N THR A 16 13.84 14.74 -8.43
CA THR A 16 13.93 16.16 -8.05
C THR A 16 13.39 16.37 -6.64
N PHE A 17 12.23 15.77 -6.34
CA PHE A 17 11.65 15.79 -4.99
C PHE A 17 12.58 15.14 -3.95
N LEU A 18 13.14 13.96 -4.26
CA LEU A 18 14.07 13.27 -3.36
C LEU A 18 15.27 14.15 -3.00
N ARG A 19 15.90 14.76 -4.00
CA ARG A 19 17.04 15.67 -3.78
C ARG A 19 16.66 16.86 -2.90
N SER A 20 15.50 17.49 -3.14
CA SER A 20 15.04 18.61 -2.30
C SER A 20 14.71 18.19 -0.86
N SER A 21 14.37 16.92 -0.65
CA SER A 21 14.04 16.34 0.65
C SER A 21 15.25 15.71 1.37
N GLY A 22 16.46 15.86 0.82
CA GLY A 22 17.68 15.27 1.41
C GLY A 22 17.78 13.75 1.29
N ILE A 23 17.02 13.14 0.37
CA ILE A 23 16.99 11.70 0.14
C ILE A 23 17.92 11.36 -1.04
N PRO A 24 18.88 10.43 -0.88
CA PRO A 24 19.75 9.97 -1.95
C PRO A 24 18.98 9.44 -3.16
N VAL A 25 19.49 9.72 -4.35
CA VAL A 25 18.91 9.25 -5.61
C VAL A 25 19.83 8.24 -6.27
N ASN A 26 19.27 7.12 -6.74
CA ASN A 26 19.94 6.22 -7.66
C ASN A 26 19.55 6.56 -9.12
N PRO A 27 20.46 7.19 -9.90
CA PRO A 27 20.15 7.60 -11.27
C PRO A 27 19.93 6.40 -12.20
N VAL A 28 20.54 5.24 -11.91
CA VAL A 28 20.41 4.02 -12.73
C VAL A 28 19.24 3.13 -12.30
N LEU A 29 18.50 3.49 -11.25
CA LEU A 29 17.30 2.77 -10.86
C LEU A 29 16.29 2.78 -12.03
N PRO A 30 15.79 1.61 -12.47
CA PRO A 30 14.93 1.48 -13.63
C PRO A 30 13.72 2.43 -13.63
N VAL A 31 13.31 2.81 -14.84
CA VAL A 31 12.07 3.56 -15.04
C VAL A 31 10.91 2.57 -14.93
N LEU A 32 9.92 2.88 -14.09
CA LEU A 32 8.70 2.07 -14.03
C LEU A 32 7.90 2.19 -15.34
N PRO A 33 7.14 1.14 -15.73
CA PRO A 33 6.27 1.19 -16.90
C PRO A 33 5.32 2.39 -16.86
N ASP A 34 4.90 2.84 -18.05
CA ASP A 34 4.07 4.04 -18.19
C ASP A 34 2.59 3.72 -18.44
N GLU A 35 1.80 4.79 -18.51
CA GLU A 35 0.34 4.79 -18.66
C GLU A 35 -0.12 3.99 -19.89
N ARG A 36 0.75 3.75 -20.88
CA ARG A 36 0.41 2.98 -22.08
C ARG A 36 0.30 1.48 -21.77
N THR A 37 1.12 1.00 -20.85
CA THR A 37 1.26 -0.44 -20.57
C THR A 37 0.65 -0.85 -19.24
N VAL A 38 0.63 0.03 -18.24
CA VAL A 38 0.11 -0.32 -16.92
C VAL A 38 -1.40 -0.50 -16.96
N ARG A 39 -1.88 -1.47 -16.17
CA ARG A 39 -3.28 -1.68 -15.85
C ARG A 39 -3.42 -1.74 -14.34
N LEU A 40 -4.38 -1.00 -13.80
CA LEU A 40 -4.67 -1.04 -12.38
C LEU A 40 -5.54 -2.24 -12.04
N GLN A 41 -5.53 -2.59 -10.76
CA GLN A 41 -6.61 -3.38 -10.18
C GLN A 41 -7.97 -2.70 -10.42
N PRO A 42 -9.06 -3.46 -10.62
CA PRO A 42 -10.40 -2.88 -10.67
C PRO A 42 -10.73 -2.11 -9.39
N ALA A 43 -11.45 -1.00 -9.51
CA ALA A 43 -11.79 -0.16 -8.36
C ALA A 43 -12.57 -0.93 -7.27
N SER A 44 -13.50 -1.80 -7.68
CA SER A 44 -14.24 -2.67 -6.77
C SER A 44 -13.32 -3.63 -6.00
N ALA A 45 -12.34 -4.24 -6.68
CA ALA A 45 -11.36 -5.11 -6.04
C ALA A 45 -10.47 -4.35 -5.03
N VAL A 46 -10.13 -3.10 -5.33
CA VAL A 46 -9.40 -2.22 -4.41
C VAL A 46 -10.25 -1.88 -3.18
N ALA A 47 -11.54 -1.62 -3.36
CA ALA A 47 -12.49 -1.38 -2.27
C ALA A 47 -12.69 -2.62 -1.38
N GLU A 48 -12.90 -3.80 -1.98
CA GLU A 48 -13.00 -5.06 -1.24
C GLU A 48 -11.72 -5.36 -0.44
N ARG A 49 -10.55 -5.24 -1.08
CA ARG A 49 -9.26 -5.42 -0.40
C ARG A 49 -9.09 -4.44 0.75
N SER A 50 -9.53 -3.19 0.60
CA SER A 50 -9.47 -2.20 1.69
C SER A 50 -10.25 -2.65 2.92
N LEU A 51 -11.47 -3.18 2.73
CA LEU A 51 -12.29 -3.69 3.83
C LEU A 51 -11.69 -4.95 4.46
N VAL A 52 -11.11 -5.84 3.66
CA VAL A 52 -10.41 -7.04 4.16
C VAL A 52 -9.20 -6.66 5.01
N LEU A 53 -8.34 -5.77 4.51
CA LEU A 53 -7.15 -5.31 5.23
C LEU A 53 -7.52 -4.64 6.55
N PHE A 54 -8.64 -3.92 6.60
CA PHE A 54 -9.15 -3.39 7.87
C PHE A 54 -9.46 -4.49 8.87
N GLY A 55 -10.21 -5.52 8.49
CA GLY A 55 -10.57 -6.61 9.39
C GLY A 55 -9.36 -7.35 9.94
N VAL A 56 -8.36 -7.59 9.09
CA VAL A 56 -7.11 -8.27 9.44
C VAL A 56 -6.23 -7.39 10.34
N ALA A 57 -6.04 -6.12 9.98
CA ALA A 57 -5.24 -5.19 10.78
C ALA A 57 -5.89 -4.91 12.15
N ALA A 58 -7.21 -4.78 12.21
CA ALA A 58 -7.94 -4.61 13.46
C ALA A 58 -7.80 -5.84 14.37
N ARG A 59 -7.84 -7.06 13.83
CA ARG A 59 -7.53 -8.29 14.60
C ARG A 59 -6.12 -8.22 15.20
N ALA A 60 -5.14 -7.83 14.39
CA ALA A 60 -3.77 -7.68 14.86
C ALA A 60 -3.60 -6.56 15.91
N GLU A 61 -4.40 -5.50 15.84
CA GLU A 61 -4.41 -4.43 16.84
C GLU A 61 -5.09 -4.83 18.18
N GLY A 62 -5.82 -5.95 18.19
CA GLY A 62 -6.45 -6.51 19.39
C GLY A 62 -7.98 -6.61 19.32
N LEU A 63 -8.60 -6.45 18.15
CA LEU A 63 -10.00 -6.80 17.98
C LEU A 63 -10.20 -8.30 18.24
N GLU A 64 -11.27 -8.63 18.98
CA GLU A 64 -11.64 -10.01 19.28
C GLU A 64 -11.80 -10.84 18.01
N GLN A 65 -11.34 -12.09 18.05
CA GLN A 65 -11.30 -12.98 16.90
C GLN A 65 -12.66 -13.09 16.20
N GLU A 66 -13.71 -13.39 16.97
CA GLU A 66 -15.05 -13.55 16.42
C GLU A 66 -15.60 -12.23 15.90
N ALA A 67 -15.18 -11.08 16.42
CA ALA A 67 -15.60 -9.79 15.91
C ALA A 67 -14.96 -9.49 14.54
N ALA A 68 -13.68 -9.81 14.36
CA ALA A 68 -13.00 -9.67 13.07
C ALA A 68 -13.58 -10.61 12.00
N ILE A 69 -13.85 -11.87 12.36
CA ILE A 69 -14.49 -12.83 11.46
C ILE A 69 -15.89 -12.36 11.08
N ARG A 70 -16.74 -12.01 12.07
CA ARG A 70 -18.09 -11.49 11.80
C ARG A 70 -18.07 -10.26 10.92
N PHE A 71 -17.11 -9.35 11.13
CA PHE A 71 -16.96 -8.15 10.31
C PHE A 71 -16.86 -8.52 8.82
N LEU A 72 -16.06 -9.52 8.47
CA LEU A 72 -15.92 -9.98 7.08
C LEU A 72 -17.11 -10.81 6.59
N GLU A 73 -17.65 -11.71 7.41
CA GLU A 73 -18.76 -12.59 7.02
C GLU A 73 -20.06 -11.82 6.78
N GLU A 74 -20.45 -10.92 7.69
CA GLU A 74 -21.65 -10.08 7.55
C GLU A 74 -21.58 -9.19 6.31
N ARG A 75 -20.36 -8.83 5.90
CA ARG A 75 -20.04 -8.03 4.73
C ARG A 75 -19.82 -8.87 3.46
N ARG A 76 -19.92 -10.20 3.55
CA ARG A 76 -19.66 -11.16 2.46
C ARG A 76 -18.25 -11.07 1.85
N LEU A 77 -17.27 -10.63 2.65
CA LEU A 77 -15.87 -10.43 2.26
C LEU A 77 -14.96 -11.59 2.65
N TRP A 78 -15.45 -12.58 3.41
CA TRP A 78 -14.62 -13.71 3.83
C TRP A 78 -13.92 -14.42 2.66
N GLY A 79 -14.63 -14.58 1.53
CA GLY A 79 -14.06 -15.18 0.32
C GLY A 79 -13.01 -14.32 -0.40
N ALA A 80 -12.91 -13.03 -0.09
CA ALA A 80 -11.90 -12.11 -0.63
C ALA A 80 -10.63 -12.05 0.24
N ALA A 81 -10.72 -12.48 1.50
CA ALA A 81 -9.55 -12.67 2.35
C ALA A 81 -8.64 -13.75 1.77
N THR A 82 -7.33 -13.48 1.77
CA THR A 82 -6.35 -14.44 1.26
C THR A 82 -6.21 -15.64 2.18
N ARG A 83 -5.45 -16.64 1.74
CA ARG A 83 -5.20 -17.83 2.54
C ARG A 83 -4.46 -17.46 3.83
N GLU A 84 -3.43 -16.62 3.74
CA GLU A 84 -2.66 -16.19 4.91
C GLU A 84 -3.52 -15.37 5.88
N GLU A 85 -4.35 -14.46 5.36
CA GLU A 85 -5.28 -13.65 6.15
C GLU A 85 -6.31 -14.54 6.87
N GLN A 86 -6.89 -15.54 6.19
CA GLN A 86 -7.84 -16.47 6.81
C GLN A 86 -7.18 -17.35 7.88
N ILE A 87 -5.95 -17.82 7.65
CA ILE A 87 -5.19 -18.59 8.64
C ILE A 87 -5.00 -17.75 9.90
N PHE A 88 -4.54 -16.51 9.75
CA PHE A 88 -4.35 -15.58 10.86
C PHE A 88 -5.65 -15.27 11.61
N LEU A 89 -6.74 -15.00 10.89
CA LEU A 89 -8.05 -14.70 11.50
C LEU A 89 -8.63 -15.90 12.26
N LEU A 90 -8.36 -17.13 11.82
CA LEU A 90 -8.83 -18.35 12.47
C LEU A 90 -7.95 -18.82 13.63
N ASP A 91 -6.76 -18.23 13.81
CA ASP A 91 -5.90 -18.52 14.94
C ASP A 91 -6.38 -17.79 16.22
N PRO A 92 -6.80 -18.49 17.28
CA PRO A 92 -7.15 -17.86 18.54
C PRO A 92 -5.95 -17.21 19.23
N GLU A 93 -4.73 -17.74 19.03
CA GLU A 93 -3.50 -17.29 19.66
C GLU A 93 -2.37 -17.14 18.61
N PRO A 94 -2.51 -16.18 17.67
CA PRO A 94 -1.53 -15.99 16.59
C PRO A 94 -0.16 -15.64 17.16
N ALA A 95 0.89 -16.09 16.46
CA ALA A 95 2.26 -15.76 16.86
C ALA A 95 2.50 -14.24 16.84
N GLU A 96 3.33 -13.74 17.76
CA GLU A 96 3.66 -12.31 17.84
C GLU A 96 4.18 -11.76 16.51
N GLN A 97 4.93 -12.56 15.76
CA GLN A 97 5.43 -12.17 14.44
C GLN A 97 4.29 -11.94 13.44
N ASP A 98 3.27 -12.78 13.44
CA ASP A 98 2.11 -12.65 12.55
C ASP A 98 1.29 -11.42 12.94
N VAL A 99 1.10 -11.18 14.24
CA VAL A 99 0.46 -9.96 14.75
C VAL A 99 1.22 -8.72 14.27
N LEU A 100 2.55 -8.70 14.41
CA LEU A 100 3.38 -7.61 13.93
C LEU A 100 3.34 -7.45 12.41
N GLN A 101 3.24 -8.54 11.64
CA GLN A 101 3.10 -8.46 10.19
C GLN A 101 1.74 -7.87 9.79
N PHE A 102 0.65 -8.35 10.39
CA PHE A 102 -0.69 -7.97 9.98
C PHE A 102 -1.12 -6.59 10.48
N ILE A 103 -0.56 -6.07 11.58
CA ILE A 103 -0.84 -4.70 12.03
C ILE A 103 -0.34 -3.64 11.02
N TRP A 104 0.75 -3.93 10.30
CA TRP A 104 1.26 -3.07 9.23
C TRP A 104 0.31 -2.97 8.02
N ARG A 105 -0.70 -3.84 7.91
CA ARG A 105 -1.72 -3.73 6.86
C ARG A 105 -2.55 -2.45 6.96
N TYR A 106 -2.52 -1.72 8.08
CA TYR A 106 -3.05 -0.35 8.12
C TYR A 106 -2.33 0.61 7.16
N GLU A 107 -1.01 0.49 6.96
CA GLU A 107 -0.28 1.32 5.98
C GLU A 107 -0.65 0.96 4.55
N SER A 108 -0.80 -0.34 4.28
CA SER A 108 -1.30 -0.85 3.00
C SER A 108 -2.72 -0.31 2.72
N LEU A 109 -3.61 -0.40 3.72
CA LEU A 109 -4.96 0.15 3.66
C LEU A 109 -4.96 1.66 3.40
N TRP A 110 -4.07 2.42 4.06
CA TRP A 110 -3.97 3.86 3.86
C TRP A 110 -3.67 4.24 2.40
N VAL A 111 -2.80 3.46 1.73
CA VAL A 111 -2.53 3.63 0.29
C VAL A 111 -3.75 3.32 -0.56
N LEU A 112 -4.51 2.26 -0.26
CA LEU A 112 -5.71 1.93 -1.02
C LEU A 112 -6.81 2.98 -0.83
N LEU A 113 -7.00 3.49 0.39
CA LEU A 113 -7.94 4.59 0.67
C LEU A 113 -7.53 5.88 -0.04
N TRP A 114 -6.22 6.16 -0.12
CA TRP A 114 -5.71 7.23 -0.97
C TRP A 114 -6.05 6.98 -2.44
N ALA A 115 -5.80 5.78 -2.97
CA ALA A 115 -6.09 5.44 -4.36
C ALA A 115 -7.60 5.55 -4.68
N LEU A 116 -8.48 5.27 -3.72
CA LEU A 116 -9.93 5.42 -3.80
C LEU A 116 -10.44 6.86 -3.58
N GLY A 117 -9.55 7.79 -3.24
CA GLY A 117 -9.89 9.22 -3.07
C GLY A 117 -10.40 9.60 -1.68
N TYR A 118 -10.36 8.71 -0.69
CA TYR A 118 -10.77 9.01 0.69
C TYR A 118 -9.67 9.65 1.54
N VAL A 119 -8.41 9.46 1.15
CA VAL A 119 -7.25 10.16 1.73
C VAL A 119 -6.72 11.15 0.69
N GLU A 120 -6.53 12.41 1.08
CA GLU A 120 -6.16 13.50 0.17
C GLU A 120 -4.74 13.33 -0.39
N GLU A 121 -3.77 13.06 0.48
CA GLU A 121 -2.37 12.95 0.11
C GLU A 121 -1.62 11.87 0.91
N LEU A 122 -0.56 11.32 0.32
CA LEU A 122 0.39 10.45 1.00
C LEU A 122 1.62 11.28 1.39
N ALA A 123 1.70 11.65 2.67
CA ALA A 123 2.87 12.33 3.22
C ALA A 123 4.14 11.46 3.14
N LEU A 124 5.30 12.07 3.37
CA LEU A 124 6.58 11.34 3.51
C LEU A 124 6.41 10.18 4.51
N PRO A 125 6.84 8.94 4.20
CA PRO A 125 6.60 7.78 5.06
C PRO A 125 7.56 7.77 6.26
N ARG A 126 7.29 8.64 7.22
CA ARG A 126 8.07 8.85 8.46
C ARG A 126 7.25 8.65 9.74
N ALA A 127 5.94 8.51 9.58
CA ALA A 127 4.98 8.41 10.66
C ALA A 127 3.85 7.51 10.20
N ILE A 128 3.34 6.70 11.12
CA ILE A 128 2.21 5.81 10.89
C ILE A 128 0.97 6.58 10.44
N CYS A 129 0.12 5.91 9.68
CA CYS A 129 -1.15 6.42 9.19
C CYS A 129 -2.14 6.72 10.32
N ASP A 130 -3.16 7.50 10.00
CA ASP A 130 -4.21 7.87 10.94
C ASP A 130 -5.23 6.73 11.07
N ILE A 131 -4.98 5.81 12.00
CA ILE A 131 -5.86 4.66 12.28
C ILE A 131 -7.25 5.14 12.72
N ALA A 132 -7.37 6.25 13.44
CA ALA A 132 -8.66 6.78 13.86
C ALA A 132 -9.49 7.26 12.66
N ALA A 133 -8.85 7.89 11.67
CA ALA A 133 -9.50 8.26 10.41
C ALA A 133 -9.93 7.01 9.61
N ILE A 134 -9.10 5.97 9.57
CA ILE A 134 -9.46 4.68 8.95
C ILE A 134 -10.71 4.09 9.62
N VAL A 135 -10.69 3.94 10.95
CA VAL A 135 -11.81 3.35 11.70
C VAL A 135 -13.09 4.18 11.49
N GLY A 136 -12.99 5.50 11.57
CA GLY A 136 -14.12 6.41 11.35
C GLY A 136 -14.74 6.27 9.96
N LEU A 137 -13.90 6.16 8.91
CA LEU A 137 -14.37 5.93 7.56
C LEU A 137 -15.03 4.55 7.42
N ILE A 138 -14.31 3.48 7.76
CA ILE A 138 -14.74 2.10 7.48
C ILE A 138 -16.01 1.73 8.25
N THR A 139 -16.17 2.25 9.48
CA THR A 139 -17.39 2.02 10.26
C THR A 139 -18.60 2.81 9.75
N SER A 140 -18.37 3.88 8.98
CA SER A 140 -19.44 4.72 8.43
C SER A 140 -19.98 4.24 7.07
N VAL A 141 -19.20 3.45 6.33
CA VAL A 141 -19.57 3.01 4.98
C VAL A 141 -20.38 1.71 5.00
N SER A 142 -21.35 1.63 4.10
CA SER A 142 -21.99 0.36 3.74
C SER A 142 -21.18 -0.30 2.62
N VAL A 143 -21.07 -1.64 2.63
CA VAL A 143 -20.23 -2.39 1.70
C VAL A 143 -20.64 -2.19 0.25
N ASP A 144 -21.92 -2.47 -0.08
CA ASP A 144 -22.36 -2.43 -1.48
C ASP A 144 -22.09 -1.05 -2.11
N PRO A 145 -22.47 0.10 -1.49
CA PRO A 145 -22.12 1.40 -2.06
C PRO A 145 -20.61 1.68 -2.12
N PHE A 146 -19.84 1.23 -1.12
CA PHE A 146 -18.39 1.45 -1.08
C PHE A 146 -17.66 0.70 -2.20
N VAL A 147 -18.15 -0.49 -2.57
CA VAL A 147 -17.58 -1.35 -3.62
C VAL A 147 -18.15 -0.99 -5.00
N ASP A 148 -19.46 -0.88 -5.14
CA ASP A 148 -20.14 -0.70 -6.43
C ASP A 148 -19.87 0.67 -7.06
N PHE A 149 -19.67 1.70 -6.23
CA PHE A 149 -19.38 3.06 -6.67
C PHE A 149 -17.91 3.46 -6.46
N ALA A 150 -17.03 2.49 -6.22
CA ALA A 150 -15.60 2.72 -6.09
C ALA A 150 -15.04 3.36 -7.36
N LEU A 151 -14.27 4.44 -7.19
CA LEU A 151 -13.53 5.09 -8.27
C LEU A 151 -12.07 5.24 -7.85
N LEU A 152 -11.17 4.95 -8.79
CA LEU A 152 -9.75 5.18 -8.57
C LEU A 152 -9.36 6.59 -9.01
N ARG A 153 -8.34 7.13 -8.34
CA ARG A 153 -7.58 8.28 -8.82
C ARG A 153 -7.06 8.05 -10.24
N PRO A 154 -6.77 9.13 -10.98
CA PRO A 154 -6.15 9.03 -12.31
C PRO A 154 -4.91 8.13 -12.28
N LEU A 155 -4.74 7.33 -13.35
CA LEU A 155 -3.59 6.42 -13.48
C LEU A 155 -2.26 7.15 -13.32
N SER A 156 -2.13 8.36 -13.85
CA SER A 156 -0.93 9.18 -13.71
C SER A 156 -0.57 9.46 -12.26
N ASP A 157 -1.56 9.75 -11.41
CA ASP A 157 -1.36 10.11 -10.02
C ASP A 157 -0.88 8.89 -9.22
N ILE A 158 -1.51 7.74 -9.47
CA ILE A 158 -1.13 6.45 -8.87
C ILE A 158 0.29 6.07 -9.27
N LEU A 159 0.63 6.20 -10.57
CA LEU A 159 1.98 5.90 -11.03
C LEU A 159 3.02 6.86 -10.46
N ASP A 160 2.70 8.14 -10.33
CA ASP A 160 3.60 9.13 -9.72
C ASP A 160 3.94 8.78 -8.27
N GLN A 161 2.94 8.37 -7.47
CA GLN A 161 3.19 7.90 -6.09
C GLN A 161 3.89 6.54 -6.02
N ALA A 162 3.58 5.61 -6.94
CA ALA A 162 4.27 4.33 -7.03
C ALA A 162 5.77 4.51 -7.33
N ASP A 163 6.12 5.40 -8.27
CA ASP A 163 7.50 5.69 -8.64
C ASP A 163 8.28 6.41 -7.53
N LEU A 164 7.62 7.31 -6.81
CA LEU A 164 8.16 7.97 -5.64
C LEU A 164 8.44 6.97 -4.51
N THR A 165 7.49 6.08 -4.24
CA THR A 165 7.61 5.02 -3.22
C THR A 165 8.69 4.00 -3.57
N TYR A 166 8.78 3.57 -4.83
CA TYR A 166 9.85 2.70 -5.32
C TYR A 166 11.24 3.29 -5.06
N ARG A 167 11.39 4.62 -5.21
CA ARG A 167 12.65 5.32 -4.93
C ARG A 167 12.92 5.49 -3.43
N TYR A 168 11.90 5.73 -2.61
CA TYR A 168 12.06 5.70 -1.15
C TYR A 168 12.54 4.34 -0.68
N HIS A 169 11.95 3.26 -1.22
CA HIS A 169 12.33 1.90 -0.86
C HIS A 169 13.80 1.64 -1.20
N TRP A 170 14.26 2.05 -2.39
CA TRP A 170 15.68 1.98 -2.71
C TRP A 170 16.56 2.75 -1.73
N ALA A 171 16.21 4.00 -1.41
CA ALA A 171 17.01 4.83 -0.51
C ALA A 171 17.07 4.26 0.92
N ALA A 172 15.96 3.72 1.41
CA ALA A 172 15.88 3.03 2.69
C ALA A 172 16.74 1.75 2.72
N LEU A 173 16.68 0.94 1.66
CA LEU A 173 17.45 -0.29 1.56
C LEU A 173 18.96 -0.01 1.43
N ASP A 174 19.37 0.97 0.61
CA ASP A 174 20.78 1.35 0.45
C ASP A 174 21.38 1.84 1.78
N ALA A 175 20.65 2.66 2.55
CA ALA A 175 21.07 3.08 3.88
C ALA A 175 21.26 1.88 4.81
N ARG A 176 20.28 0.98 4.88
CA ARG A 176 20.35 -0.25 5.70
C ARG A 176 21.54 -1.12 5.32
N LEU A 177 21.77 -1.37 4.04
CA LEU A 177 22.89 -2.20 3.54
C LEU A 177 24.26 -1.60 3.88
N ARG A 178 24.34 -0.27 4.02
CA ARG A 178 25.56 0.44 4.41
C ARG A 178 25.70 0.66 5.91
N GLY A 179 24.72 0.22 6.71
CA GLY A 179 24.70 0.45 8.16
C GLY A 179 24.44 1.91 8.55
N TYR A 180 23.70 2.65 7.72
CA TYR A 180 23.26 4.02 8.00
C TYR A 180 21.80 4.06 8.41
N GLU A 181 21.45 5.10 9.16
CA GLU A 181 20.05 5.45 9.43
C GLU A 181 19.31 5.77 8.12
N PRO A 182 18.02 5.41 7.99
CA PRO A 182 17.22 5.77 6.83
C PRO A 182 17.22 7.28 6.58
N PRO A 183 17.41 7.73 5.33
CA PRO A 183 17.52 9.15 5.03
C PRO A 183 16.21 9.87 5.30
N ALA A 184 16.28 11.14 5.69
CA ALA A 184 15.12 12.00 5.98
C ALA A 184 14.11 11.43 7.01
N GLY A 185 14.55 10.48 7.86
CA GLY A 185 13.69 9.84 8.86
C GLY A 185 12.65 8.90 8.26
N LEU A 186 12.91 8.33 7.08
CA LEU A 186 12.03 7.34 6.46
C LEU A 186 11.88 6.12 7.38
N ASP A 187 10.65 5.69 7.58
CA ASP A 187 10.35 4.43 8.24
C ASP A 187 10.36 3.30 7.20
N THR A 188 11.26 2.34 7.38
CA THR A 188 11.46 1.26 6.40
C THR A 188 10.25 0.34 6.27
N SER A 189 9.48 0.15 7.33
CA SER A 189 8.29 -0.71 7.34
C SER A 189 7.14 -0.03 6.61
N ILE A 190 6.94 1.27 6.85
CA ILE A 190 5.94 2.05 6.11
C ILE A 190 6.28 2.07 4.62
N VAL A 191 7.54 2.34 4.27
CA VAL A 191 7.99 2.34 2.87
C VAL A 191 7.78 0.97 2.21
N TYR A 192 8.03 -0.12 2.94
CA TYR A 192 7.81 -1.48 2.46
C TYR A 192 6.33 -1.73 2.13
N GLU A 193 5.42 -1.48 3.08
CA GLU A 193 3.97 -1.71 2.89
C GLU A 193 3.39 -0.87 1.75
N ARG A 194 3.85 0.39 1.62
CA ARG A 194 3.43 1.24 0.50
C ARG A 194 3.93 0.68 -0.83
N HIS A 195 5.19 0.25 -0.92
CA HIS A 195 5.73 -0.31 -2.16
C HIS A 195 5.00 -1.60 -2.55
N TYR A 196 4.77 -2.49 -1.58
CA TYR A 196 3.99 -3.71 -1.74
C TYR A 196 2.60 -3.40 -2.29
N THR A 197 1.89 -2.46 -1.67
CA THR A 197 0.54 -2.08 -2.10
C THR A 197 0.52 -1.48 -3.49
N PHE A 198 1.47 -0.61 -3.84
CA PHE A 198 1.56 -0.05 -5.19
C PHE A 198 1.87 -1.12 -6.25
N ASN A 199 2.72 -2.10 -5.94
CA ASN A 199 2.98 -3.21 -6.85
C ASN A 199 1.69 -4.02 -7.10
N TRP A 200 0.90 -4.30 -6.07
CA TRP A 200 -0.39 -4.95 -6.23
C TRP A 200 -1.38 -4.10 -7.03
N LEU A 201 -1.54 -2.83 -6.66
CA LEU A 201 -2.48 -1.89 -7.28
C LEU A 201 -2.20 -1.68 -8.77
N THR A 202 -0.92 -1.69 -9.16
CA THR A 202 -0.46 -1.53 -10.55
C THR A 202 -0.31 -2.86 -11.30
N ARG A 203 -0.71 -3.98 -10.68
CA ARG A 203 -0.60 -5.34 -11.23
C ARG A 203 0.83 -5.66 -11.69
N ARG A 204 1.83 -5.20 -10.93
CA ARG A 204 3.23 -5.48 -11.23
C ARG A 204 3.44 -7.00 -11.19
N HIS A 205 3.85 -7.57 -12.32
CA HIS A 205 4.01 -9.02 -12.52
C HIS A 205 2.72 -9.85 -12.37
N ASP A 206 1.54 -9.22 -12.36
CA ASP A 206 0.23 -9.88 -12.20
C ASP A 206 0.17 -10.88 -11.03
N GLN A 207 0.84 -10.54 -9.92
CA GLN A 207 0.86 -11.38 -8.72
C GLN A 207 -0.38 -11.13 -7.84
N GLU A 208 -0.81 -12.18 -7.16
CA GLU A 208 -1.84 -12.09 -6.13
C GLU A 208 -1.29 -11.44 -4.85
N TRP A 209 -2.17 -10.99 -3.97
CA TRP A 209 -1.81 -10.19 -2.79
C TRP A 209 -0.68 -10.82 -1.98
N ASP A 210 -0.82 -12.07 -1.51
CA ASP A 210 0.18 -12.75 -0.67
C ASP A 210 1.54 -12.93 -1.38
N ASP A 211 1.58 -12.92 -2.72
CA ASP A 211 2.78 -13.24 -3.52
C ASP A 211 3.59 -12.01 -3.96
N ILE A 212 3.14 -10.80 -3.63
CA ILE A 212 3.74 -9.56 -4.15
C ILE A 212 5.21 -9.45 -3.75
N SER A 213 6.07 -9.31 -4.76
CA SER A 213 7.49 -8.99 -4.55
C SER A 213 7.71 -7.48 -4.48
N THR A 214 8.65 -7.07 -3.64
CA THR A 214 9.16 -5.69 -3.56
C THR A 214 10.63 -5.57 -3.95
N GLU A 215 11.17 -6.59 -4.63
CA GLU A 215 12.54 -6.58 -5.15
C GLU A 215 12.78 -5.39 -6.09
N LEU A 216 13.96 -4.76 -5.93
CA LEU A 216 14.33 -3.49 -6.55
C LEU A 216 15.19 -3.64 -7.80
#